data_AF-A0A0F9FQV3-F1
#
_entry.id   AF-A0A0F9FQV3-F1
#
_cell.length_a   1.000
_cell.length_b   1.000
_cell.length_c   1.000
_cell.angle_alpha   90.00
_cell.angle_beta   90.00
_cell.angle_gamma   90.00
#
_symmetry.space_group_name_H-M   'P 1'
#
loop_
_entity.id
_entity.type
_entity.pdbx_description
1 polymer ?
#
loop_
_entity_poly.entity_id
_entity_poly.type
_entity_poly.pdbx_seq_one_letter_code
_entity_poly.pdbx_strand_id
1 'polypeptide(L)'
;KVRGLLVAPDGYTLGICDSAQIECRILAWLAGEDKLIQGFKDGEDIYSAFATKLFGHLVCKPVDDDPEPVQKLLKIERGFGKDTILGAGYGMGPDRFYDNCISNAGLRPLFDSGEYGYVFVCKLIKTYRTTYNKIVQFWYDVEKAFKWVVKHPRSNVKVGILKFYNDGHVVSITLPSGRELYYTGCALSPKRQELKCEHGKLYGAMIVENIVQSVSRDLLTYWIRLTEEQGMKVVMHTYDETVTLLPEDTAEAHLVAIADIMTRNPDWSEGLPLGVDSGLSKRYIKL
;
A
#
# COMPACT_ATOMS: atom_id res chain seq x y z
N LYS A 1 -5.17 -3.46 25.67
CA LYS A 1 -5.41 -2.67 24.43
C LYS A 1 -5.05 -1.21 24.71
N VAL A 2 -3.95 -0.68 24.16
CA VAL A 2 -3.43 0.68 24.49
C VAL A 2 -4.24 1.80 23.84
N ARG A 3 -4.72 1.61 22.59
CA ARG A 3 -5.46 2.65 21.84
C ARG A 3 -6.62 3.28 22.60
N GLY A 4 -7.44 2.44 23.26
CA GLY A 4 -8.62 2.91 24.00
C GLY A 4 -8.33 3.77 25.24
N LEU A 5 -7.06 3.97 25.60
CA LEU A 5 -6.63 4.91 26.63
C LEU A 5 -6.58 6.36 26.11
N LEU A 6 -6.53 6.57 24.79
CA LEU A 6 -6.65 7.89 24.18
C LEU A 6 -8.14 8.21 24.01
N VAL A 7 -8.57 9.31 24.65
CA VAL A 7 -9.99 9.69 24.75
C VAL A 7 -10.13 11.15 24.34
N ALA A 8 -11.21 11.47 23.63
CA ALA A 8 -11.57 12.86 23.37
C ALA A 8 -11.99 13.56 24.69
N PRO A 9 -11.61 14.83 24.92
CA PRO A 9 -12.15 15.64 26.00
C PRO A 9 -13.67 15.85 25.88
N ASP A 10 -14.28 16.30 26.97
CA ASP A 10 -15.71 16.62 27.03
C ASP A 10 -16.09 17.68 25.98
N GLY A 11 -17.24 17.49 25.32
CA GLY A 11 -17.72 18.35 24.22
C GLY A 11 -17.11 18.03 22.86
N TYR A 12 -16.20 17.06 22.77
CA TYR A 12 -15.54 16.63 21.54
C TYR A 12 -15.65 15.13 21.30
N THR A 13 -15.43 14.73 20.06
CA THR A 13 -15.24 13.34 19.62
C THR A 13 -14.01 13.24 18.71
N LEU A 14 -13.49 12.03 18.53
CA LEU A 14 -12.43 11.79 17.54
C LEU A 14 -13.06 11.48 16.19
N GLY A 15 -12.68 12.24 15.16
CA GLY A 15 -12.85 11.85 13.76
C GLY A 15 -11.65 11.03 13.34
N ILE A 16 -11.85 9.76 12.99
CA ILE A 16 -10.79 8.86 12.55
C ILE A 16 -11.03 8.61 11.07
N CYS A 17 -10.02 8.88 10.24
CA CYS A 17 -10.08 8.65 8.79
C CYS A 17 -8.81 7.92 8.34
N ASP A 18 -8.96 6.71 7.81
CA ASP A 18 -7.89 5.81 7.37
C ASP A 18 -7.91 5.72 5.83
N SER A 19 -6.77 5.93 5.17
CA SER A 19 -6.72 5.84 3.72
C SER A 19 -6.82 4.39 3.27
N ALA A 20 -7.91 4.05 2.56
CA ALA A 20 -8.20 2.66 2.25
C ALA A 20 -7.18 2.08 1.26
N GLN A 21 -6.23 1.27 1.73
CA GLN A 21 -5.27 0.52 0.88
C GLN A 21 -4.39 1.45 0.01
N ILE A 22 -3.99 2.59 0.55
CA ILE A 22 -3.33 3.67 -0.21
C ILE A 22 -2.11 3.21 -1.00
N GLU A 23 -1.26 2.37 -0.40
CA GLU A 23 -0.04 1.90 -1.04
C GLU A 23 -0.33 1.04 -2.27
N CYS A 24 -1.36 0.18 -2.20
CA CYS A 24 -1.77 -0.63 -3.34
C CYS A 24 -2.39 0.23 -4.46
N ARG A 25 -3.13 1.28 -4.11
CA ARG A 25 -3.69 2.24 -5.07
C ARG A 25 -2.58 3.02 -5.79
N ILE A 26 -1.60 3.52 -5.04
CA ILE A 26 -0.43 4.23 -5.59
C ILE A 26 0.39 3.30 -6.48
N LEU A 27 0.66 2.07 -6.04
CA LEU A 27 1.41 1.09 -6.82
C LEU A 27 0.72 0.80 -8.15
N ALA A 28 -0.59 0.53 -8.13
CA ALA A 28 -1.37 0.29 -9.34
C ALA A 28 -1.35 1.51 -10.28
N TRP A 29 -1.52 2.71 -9.74
CA TRP A 29 -1.48 3.96 -10.51
C TRP A 29 -0.11 4.22 -11.16
N LEU A 30 0.98 4.13 -10.39
CA LEU A 30 2.34 4.34 -10.91
C LEU A 30 2.72 3.29 -11.97
N ALA A 31 2.28 2.05 -11.80
CA ALA A 31 2.51 0.97 -12.76
C ALA A 31 1.55 1.01 -13.97
N GLY A 32 0.49 1.82 -13.93
CA GLY A 32 -0.57 1.83 -14.94
C GLY A 32 -1.36 0.51 -14.99
N GLU A 33 -1.55 -0.17 -13.85
CA GLU A 33 -2.25 -1.45 -13.75
C GLU A 33 -3.78 -1.26 -13.77
N ASP A 34 -4.31 -1.15 -14.99
CA ASP A 34 -5.71 -0.80 -15.27
C ASP A 34 -6.73 -1.67 -14.52
N LYS A 35 -6.46 -2.98 -14.35
CA LYS A 35 -7.40 -3.89 -13.66
C LYS A 35 -7.58 -3.51 -12.19
N LEU A 36 -6.49 -3.20 -11.49
CA LEU A 36 -6.56 -2.77 -10.10
C LEU A 36 -7.13 -1.36 -10.00
N ILE A 37 -6.69 -0.45 -10.89
CA ILE A 37 -7.23 0.92 -10.94
C ILE A 37 -8.75 0.89 -11.12
N GLN A 38 -9.25 0.07 -12.04
CA GLN A 38 -10.68 -0.06 -12.31
C GLN A 38 -11.42 -0.68 -11.12
N GLY A 39 -10.93 -1.79 -10.56
CA GLY A 39 -11.54 -2.40 -9.37
C GLY A 39 -11.62 -1.42 -8.18
N PHE A 40 -10.60 -0.57 -8.00
CA PHE A 40 -10.63 0.49 -7.00
C PHE A 40 -11.66 1.58 -7.26
N LYS A 41 -11.90 1.95 -8.52
CA LYS A 41 -12.93 2.92 -8.92
C LYS A 41 -14.34 2.37 -8.77
N ASP A 42 -14.50 1.07 -9.00
CA ASP A 42 -15.78 0.36 -8.91
C ASP A 42 -16.14 -0.03 -7.46
N GLY A 43 -15.27 0.26 -6.49
CA GLY A 43 -15.47 -0.09 -5.08
C GLY A 43 -15.33 -1.59 -4.80
N GLU A 44 -14.64 -2.33 -5.67
CA GLU A 44 -14.46 -3.77 -5.53
C GLU A 44 -13.53 -4.11 -4.34
N ASP A 45 -13.85 -5.18 -3.63
CA ASP A 45 -12.92 -5.80 -2.70
C ASP A 45 -11.85 -6.57 -3.49
N ILE A 46 -10.79 -5.86 -3.88
CA ILE A 46 -9.71 -6.41 -4.73
C ILE A 46 -9.04 -7.67 -4.14
N TYR A 47 -9.08 -7.85 -2.81
CA TYR A 47 -8.56 -9.05 -2.16
C TYR A 47 -9.45 -10.27 -2.44
N SER A 48 -10.76 -10.08 -2.34
CA SER A 48 -11.78 -11.07 -2.68
C SER A 48 -11.80 -11.37 -4.18
N ALA A 49 -11.63 -10.35 -5.04
CA ALA A 49 -11.53 -10.53 -6.48
C ALA A 49 -10.31 -11.38 -6.87
N PHE A 50 -9.14 -11.10 -6.28
CA PHE A 50 -7.95 -11.91 -6.52
C PHE A 50 -8.09 -13.33 -5.94
N ALA A 51 -8.62 -13.47 -4.73
CA ALA A 51 -8.88 -14.77 -4.11
C ALA A 51 -9.84 -15.61 -4.96
N THR A 52 -10.92 -15.01 -5.47
CA THR A 52 -11.87 -15.66 -6.38
C THR A 52 -11.15 -16.26 -7.60
N LYS A 53 -10.24 -15.50 -8.19
CA LYS A 53 -9.42 -15.97 -9.31
C LYS A 53 -8.46 -17.10 -8.92
N LEU A 54 -7.86 -17.01 -7.74
CA LEU A 54 -6.90 -17.99 -7.22
C LEU A 54 -7.54 -19.36 -6.94
N PHE A 55 -8.69 -19.34 -6.24
CA PHE A 55 -9.40 -20.52 -5.78
C PHE A 55 -10.41 -21.06 -6.81
N GLY A 56 -10.79 -20.27 -7.81
CA GLY A 56 -11.68 -20.68 -8.90
C GLY A 56 -13.16 -20.73 -8.50
N HIS A 57 -13.53 -20.14 -7.37
CA HIS A 57 -14.91 -19.98 -6.90
C HIS A 57 -15.04 -18.62 -6.20
N LEU A 58 -16.28 -18.14 -6.00
CA LEU A 58 -16.52 -16.82 -5.42
C LEU A 58 -16.02 -16.76 -3.98
N VAL A 59 -15.10 -15.84 -3.72
CA VAL A 59 -14.64 -15.43 -2.39
C VAL A 59 -15.12 -14.01 -2.15
N CYS A 60 -15.70 -13.76 -0.99
CA CYS A 60 -16.17 -12.43 -0.56
C CYS A 60 -15.75 -12.14 0.88
N LYS A 61 -15.96 -10.89 1.31
CA LYS A 61 -15.85 -10.54 2.73
C LYS A 61 -16.99 -11.25 3.49
N PRO A 62 -16.70 -11.97 4.57
CA PRO A 62 -17.73 -12.63 5.37
C PRO A 62 -18.67 -11.58 5.98
N VAL A 63 -19.95 -11.92 6.07
CA VAL A 63 -20.97 -11.14 6.77
C VAL A 63 -21.38 -11.83 8.07
N ASP A 64 -21.96 -11.09 9.01
CA ASP A 64 -22.28 -11.63 10.34
C ASP A 64 -23.31 -12.77 10.30
N ASP A 65 -24.17 -12.79 9.27
CA ASP A 65 -25.20 -13.81 9.06
C ASP A 65 -24.66 -15.13 8.44
N ASP A 66 -23.41 -15.16 7.97
CA ASP A 66 -22.81 -16.38 7.41
C ASP A 66 -22.62 -17.44 8.51
N PRO A 67 -22.84 -18.74 8.23
CA PRO A 67 -22.51 -19.81 9.16
C PRO A 67 -21.02 -19.78 9.57
N GLU A 68 -20.72 -20.07 10.84
CA GLU A 68 -19.34 -19.99 11.38
C GLU A 68 -18.28 -20.72 10.53
N PRO A 69 -18.52 -21.94 10.00
CA PRO A 69 -17.56 -22.60 9.12
C PRO A 69 -17.30 -21.84 7.82
N VAL A 70 -18.34 -21.21 7.25
CA VAL A 70 -18.24 -20.42 6.01
C VAL A 70 -17.46 -19.14 6.28
N GLN A 71 -17.76 -18.44 7.38
CA GLN A 71 -16.99 -17.27 7.78
C GLN A 71 -15.50 -17.58 7.92
N LYS A 72 -15.17 -18.71 8.55
CA LYS A 72 -13.78 -19.12 8.75
C LYS A 72 -13.07 -19.37 7.41
N LEU A 73 -13.72 -20.09 6.50
CA LEU A 73 -13.19 -20.35 5.16
C LEU A 73 -12.95 -19.04 4.39
N LEU A 74 -13.96 -18.18 4.29
CA LEU A 74 -13.87 -16.90 3.58
C LEU A 74 -12.78 -15.98 4.18
N LYS A 75 -12.62 -15.98 5.51
CA LYS A 75 -11.53 -15.23 6.18
C LYS A 75 -10.15 -15.72 5.75
N ILE A 76 -9.96 -17.03 5.64
CA ILE A 76 -8.69 -17.64 5.22
C ILE A 76 -8.42 -17.33 3.74
N GLU A 77 -9.39 -17.58 2.86
CA GLU A 77 -9.22 -17.40 1.41
C GLU A 77 -9.03 -15.94 1.02
N ARG A 78 -9.85 -15.03 1.57
CA ARG A 78 -9.64 -13.59 1.42
C ARG A 78 -8.32 -13.15 2.04
N GLY A 79 -7.90 -13.80 3.13
CA GLY A 79 -6.59 -13.60 3.76
C GLY A 79 -5.44 -13.89 2.81
N PHE A 80 -5.45 -15.03 2.12
CA PHE A 80 -4.48 -15.32 1.05
C PHE A 80 -4.51 -14.26 -0.03
N GLY A 81 -5.70 -13.82 -0.45
CA GLY A 81 -5.81 -12.75 -1.44
C GLY A 81 -5.17 -11.45 -1.00
N LYS A 82 -5.48 -11.02 0.23
CA LYS A 82 -4.91 -9.82 0.86
C LYS A 82 -3.39 -9.89 0.96
N ASP A 83 -2.87 -10.95 1.56
CA ASP A 83 -1.42 -11.11 1.79
C ASP A 83 -0.67 -11.20 0.46
N THR A 84 -1.31 -11.75 -0.58
CA THR A 84 -0.73 -11.77 -1.93
C THR A 84 -0.66 -10.37 -2.53
N ILE A 85 -1.77 -9.61 -2.52
CA ILE A 85 -1.78 -8.25 -3.08
C ILE A 85 -0.74 -7.38 -2.39
N LEU A 86 -0.68 -7.41 -1.05
CA LEU A 86 0.21 -6.58 -0.26
C LEU A 86 1.67 -7.06 -0.30
N GLY A 87 1.91 -8.37 -0.33
CA GLY A 87 3.28 -8.90 -0.35
C GLY A 87 3.87 -8.98 -1.75
N ALA A 88 3.15 -9.61 -2.68
CA ALA A 88 3.64 -9.82 -4.03
C ALA A 88 3.76 -8.50 -4.79
N GLY A 89 2.98 -7.46 -4.46
CA GLY A 89 3.12 -6.10 -4.99
C GLY A 89 4.49 -5.44 -4.76
N TYR A 90 5.25 -5.91 -3.78
CA TYR A 90 6.62 -5.45 -3.47
C TYR A 90 7.64 -6.58 -3.60
N GLY A 91 7.37 -7.56 -4.47
CA GLY A 91 8.34 -8.56 -4.89
C GLY A 91 8.47 -9.76 -3.95
N MET A 92 7.55 -9.97 -3.01
CA MET A 92 7.53 -11.21 -2.21
C MET A 92 7.49 -12.44 -3.13
N GLY A 93 8.40 -13.38 -2.87
CA GLY A 93 8.50 -14.65 -3.58
C GLY A 93 7.81 -15.81 -2.84
N PRO A 94 7.71 -16.99 -3.47
CA PRO A 94 7.02 -18.13 -2.90
C PRO A 94 7.66 -18.62 -1.59
N ASP A 95 8.98 -18.56 -1.46
CA ASP A 95 9.70 -19.02 -0.25
C ASP A 95 9.28 -18.18 0.97
N ARG A 96 9.43 -16.85 0.87
CA ARG A 96 9.05 -15.93 1.96
C ARG A 96 7.55 -16.01 2.26
N PHE A 97 6.71 -16.15 1.24
CA PHE A 97 5.26 -16.27 1.45
C PHE A 97 4.93 -17.57 2.20
N TYR A 98 5.54 -18.69 1.81
CA TYR A 98 5.39 -19.97 2.49
C TYR A 98 5.85 -19.89 3.95
N ASP A 99 7.02 -19.28 4.20
CA ASP A 99 7.56 -19.07 5.56
C ASP A 99 6.59 -18.25 6.43
N ASN A 100 5.98 -17.21 5.88
CA ASN A 100 4.96 -16.41 6.57
C ASN A 100 3.73 -17.26 6.92
N CYS A 101 3.27 -18.13 6.00
CA CYS A 101 2.13 -19.00 6.24
C CYS A 101 2.40 -20.03 7.36
N ILE A 102 3.55 -20.71 7.34
CA ILE A 102 3.87 -21.73 8.36
C ILE A 102 4.24 -21.13 9.72
N SER A 103 4.62 -19.84 9.75
CA SER A 103 4.87 -19.09 10.98
C SER A 103 3.58 -18.53 11.60
N ASN A 104 2.49 -18.45 10.83
CA ASN A 104 1.19 -18.01 11.31
C ASN A 104 0.45 -19.17 11.98
N ALA A 105 0.20 -19.06 13.29
CA ALA A 105 -0.46 -20.09 14.09
C ALA A 105 -1.86 -20.49 13.57
N GLY A 106 -2.58 -19.58 12.91
CA GLY A 106 -3.89 -19.84 12.32
C GLY A 106 -3.85 -20.57 10.99
N LEU A 107 -2.78 -20.41 10.21
CA LEU A 107 -2.60 -21.08 8.92
C LEU A 107 -1.80 -22.37 9.05
N ARG A 108 -0.89 -22.47 10.01
CA ARG A 108 0.01 -23.61 10.20
C ARG A 108 -0.70 -24.97 10.18
N PRO A 109 -1.84 -25.19 10.86
CA PRO A 109 -2.55 -26.47 10.80
C PRO A 109 -2.99 -26.88 9.39
N LEU A 110 -3.31 -25.93 8.52
CA LEU A 110 -3.75 -26.15 7.13
C LEU A 110 -2.58 -26.56 6.23
N PHE A 111 -1.36 -26.15 6.58
CA PHE A 111 -0.15 -26.58 5.89
C PHE A 111 0.36 -27.92 6.41
N ASP A 112 0.26 -28.17 7.72
CA ASP A 112 0.62 -29.45 8.33
C ASP A 112 -0.32 -30.59 7.89
N SER A 113 -1.61 -30.29 7.66
CA SER A 113 -2.59 -31.26 7.14
C SER A 113 -2.41 -31.58 5.65
N GLY A 114 -1.63 -30.78 4.92
CA GLY A 114 -1.49 -30.87 3.47
C GLY A 114 -2.64 -30.27 2.67
N GLU A 115 -3.58 -29.55 3.31
CA GLU A 115 -4.66 -28.82 2.63
C GLU A 115 -4.08 -27.71 1.73
N TYR A 116 -3.08 -26.99 2.24
CA TYR A 116 -2.23 -26.10 1.45
C TYR A 116 -0.77 -26.54 1.50
N GLY A 117 0.02 -26.10 0.52
CA GLY A 117 1.44 -26.42 0.47
C GLY A 117 2.23 -25.49 -0.44
N TYR A 118 3.52 -25.75 -0.56
CA TYR A 118 4.44 -24.90 -1.34
C TYR A 118 4.03 -24.76 -2.82
N VAL A 119 3.48 -25.81 -3.42
CA VAL A 119 2.96 -25.78 -4.80
C VAL A 119 1.79 -24.79 -4.94
N PHE A 120 0.89 -24.74 -3.96
CA PHE A 120 -0.19 -23.76 -3.92
C PHE A 120 0.37 -22.33 -3.83
N VAL A 121 1.35 -22.10 -2.95
CA VAL A 121 2.01 -20.79 -2.83
C VAL A 121 2.71 -20.37 -4.14
N CYS A 122 3.38 -21.29 -4.83
CA CYS A 122 3.96 -21.03 -6.15
C CYS A 122 2.88 -20.62 -7.18
N LYS A 123 1.74 -21.32 -7.20
CA LYS A 123 0.60 -20.98 -8.06
C LYS A 123 0.04 -19.61 -7.72
N LEU A 124 -0.07 -19.28 -6.44
CA LEU A 124 -0.55 -17.99 -5.94
C LEU A 124 0.34 -16.84 -6.43
N ILE A 125 1.67 -16.93 -6.24
CA ILE A 125 2.61 -15.89 -6.69
C ILE A 125 2.60 -15.77 -8.22
N LYS A 126 2.55 -16.90 -8.94
CA LYS A 126 2.45 -16.91 -10.40
C LYS A 126 1.15 -16.24 -10.88
N THR A 127 0.02 -16.53 -10.23
CA THR A 127 -1.28 -15.95 -10.56
C THR A 127 -1.26 -14.43 -10.38
N TYR A 128 -0.64 -13.92 -9.31
CA TYR A 128 -0.46 -12.48 -9.11
C TYR A 128 0.36 -11.85 -10.25
N ARG A 129 1.58 -12.36 -10.47
CA ARG A 129 2.52 -11.79 -11.45
C ARG A 129 2.01 -11.84 -12.88
N THR A 130 1.17 -12.82 -13.22
CA THR A 130 0.53 -12.92 -14.54
C THR A 130 -0.70 -12.04 -14.65
N THR A 131 -1.45 -11.85 -13.57
CA THR A 131 -2.68 -11.03 -13.56
C THR A 131 -2.36 -9.55 -13.60
N TYR A 132 -1.38 -9.12 -12.80
CA TYR A 132 -0.94 -7.73 -12.62
C TYR A 132 0.50 -7.55 -13.14
N ASN A 133 0.69 -7.89 -14.42
CA ASN A 133 2.02 -7.94 -15.03
C ASN A 133 2.67 -6.56 -15.20
N LYS A 134 1.88 -5.46 -15.23
CA LYS A 134 2.43 -4.11 -15.37
C LYS A 134 3.14 -3.69 -14.09
N ILE A 135 2.69 -4.13 -12.92
CA ILE A 135 3.41 -3.95 -11.65
C ILE A 135 4.78 -4.63 -11.69
N VAL A 136 4.84 -5.88 -12.20
CA VAL A 136 6.10 -6.62 -12.33
C VAL A 136 7.04 -5.91 -13.29
N GLN A 137 6.52 -5.45 -14.44
CA GLN A 137 7.28 -4.68 -15.42
C GLN A 137 7.80 -3.37 -14.81
N PHE A 138 6.97 -2.67 -14.04
CA PHE A 138 7.34 -1.43 -13.37
C PHE A 138 8.53 -1.61 -12.41
N TRP A 139 8.60 -2.70 -11.64
CA TRP A 139 9.78 -2.99 -10.83
C TRP A 139 11.05 -3.10 -11.67
N TYR A 140 10.99 -3.81 -12.80
CA TYR A 140 12.13 -3.99 -13.68
C TYR A 140 12.56 -2.68 -14.35
N ASP A 141 11.60 -1.85 -14.76
CA ASP A 141 11.86 -0.55 -15.36
C ASP A 141 12.53 0.41 -14.37
N VAL A 142 12.04 0.43 -13.12
CA VAL A 142 12.64 1.20 -12.02
C VAL A 142 14.05 0.71 -11.72
N GLU A 143 14.27 -0.60 -11.60
CA GLU A 143 15.61 -1.15 -11.36
C GLU A 143 16.57 -0.80 -12.51
N LYS A 144 16.11 -0.93 -13.76
CA LYS A 144 16.91 -0.61 -14.94
C LYS A 144 17.28 0.88 -14.97
N ALA A 145 16.33 1.78 -14.69
CA ALA A 145 16.58 3.22 -14.65
C ALA A 145 17.58 3.58 -13.53
N PHE A 146 17.41 3.01 -12.34
CA PHE A 146 18.32 3.25 -11.22
C PHE A 146 19.74 2.76 -11.55
N LYS A 147 19.88 1.53 -12.07
CA LYS A 147 21.18 1.01 -12.50
C LYS A 147 21.81 1.85 -13.61
N TRP A 148 20.99 2.42 -14.50
CA TRP A 148 21.49 3.28 -15.58
C TRP A 148 22.14 4.54 -15.04
N VAL A 149 21.47 5.29 -14.14
CA VAL A 149 22.01 6.54 -13.58
C VAL A 149 23.19 6.29 -12.65
N VAL A 150 23.28 5.10 -12.02
CA VAL A 150 24.49 4.66 -11.29
C VAL A 150 25.67 4.44 -12.25
N LYS A 151 25.45 3.81 -13.40
CA LYS A 151 26.51 3.57 -14.41
C LYS A 151 26.93 4.81 -15.17
N HIS A 152 25.99 5.72 -15.41
CA HIS A 152 26.19 6.92 -16.21
C HIS A 152 25.76 8.15 -15.41
N PRO A 153 26.59 8.64 -14.47
CA PRO A 153 26.31 9.86 -13.75
C PRO A 153 26.05 11.04 -14.70
N ARG A 154 25.27 12.01 -14.24
CA ARG A 154 24.76 13.17 -14.97
C ARG A 154 23.81 12.84 -16.11
N SER A 155 23.32 11.61 -16.19
CA SER A 155 22.22 11.22 -17.08
C SER A 155 20.87 11.41 -16.41
N ASN A 156 19.86 11.75 -17.21
CA ASN A 156 18.47 11.86 -16.78
C ASN A 156 17.68 10.72 -17.42
N VAL A 157 16.98 9.93 -16.59
CA VAL A 157 16.12 8.84 -17.05
C VAL A 157 14.73 9.02 -16.48
N LYS A 158 13.70 8.66 -17.24
CA LYS A 158 12.32 8.67 -16.75
C LYS A 158 11.73 7.28 -16.74
N VAL A 159 10.89 7.00 -15.73
CA VAL A 159 9.99 5.84 -15.68
C VAL A 159 8.61 6.37 -15.36
N GLY A 160 7.75 6.47 -16.37
CA GLY A 160 6.48 7.20 -16.26
C GLY A 160 6.73 8.65 -15.82
N ILE A 161 6.08 9.04 -14.72
CA ILE A 161 6.17 10.37 -14.11
C ILE A 161 7.39 10.55 -13.18
N LEU A 162 8.12 9.48 -12.90
CA LEU A 162 9.32 9.52 -12.05
C LEU A 162 10.54 9.93 -12.87
N LYS A 163 11.44 10.70 -12.24
CA LYS A 163 12.73 11.08 -12.84
C LYS A 163 13.87 10.55 -11.98
N PHE A 164 14.86 9.94 -12.62
CA PHE A 164 16.05 9.41 -12.00
C PHE A 164 17.24 10.23 -12.47
N TYR A 165 18.09 10.62 -11.52
CA TYR A 165 19.30 11.39 -11.78
C TYR A 165 20.43 10.95 -10.84
N ASN A 166 21.68 11.18 -11.22
CA ASN A 166 22.84 10.99 -10.37
C ASN A 166 23.82 12.13 -10.61
N ASP A 167 24.16 12.92 -9.60
CA ASP A 167 25.05 14.08 -9.74
C ASP A 167 26.55 13.72 -9.85
N GLY A 168 26.88 12.44 -9.68
CA GLY A 168 28.25 11.93 -9.54
C GLY A 168 28.52 11.31 -8.17
N HIS A 169 27.67 11.59 -7.18
CA HIS A 169 27.82 11.16 -5.79
C HIS A 169 26.51 10.60 -5.22
N VAL A 170 25.38 11.25 -5.51
CA VAL A 170 24.06 10.91 -4.97
C VAL A 170 23.11 10.62 -6.11
N VAL A 171 22.40 9.49 -6.01
CA VAL A 171 21.28 9.17 -6.91
C VAL A 171 20.02 9.79 -6.32
N SER A 172 19.29 10.56 -7.12
CA SER A 172 17.97 11.08 -6.75
C SER A 172 16.84 10.46 -7.59
N ILE A 173 15.68 10.30 -6.96
CA ILE A 173 14.41 9.98 -7.62
C ILE A 173 13.44 11.12 -7.34
N THR A 174 13.10 11.91 -8.35
CA THR A 174 12.05 12.92 -8.26
C THR A 174 10.68 12.23 -8.35
N LEU A 175 9.87 12.40 -7.30
CA LEU A 175 8.50 11.91 -7.17
C LEU A 175 7.53 12.81 -7.94
N PRO A 176 6.27 12.38 -8.15
CA PRO A 176 5.26 13.18 -8.85
C PRO A 176 5.02 14.56 -8.20
N SER A 177 5.09 14.61 -6.87
CA SER A 177 4.98 15.84 -6.05
C SER A 177 6.12 16.83 -6.26
N GLY A 178 7.19 16.42 -6.96
CA GLY A 178 8.44 17.18 -7.08
C GLY A 178 9.43 16.93 -5.93
N ARG A 179 9.03 16.26 -4.84
CA ARG A 179 9.95 15.86 -3.77
C ARG A 179 10.94 14.81 -4.28
N GLU A 180 12.16 14.83 -3.76
CA GLU A 180 13.20 13.88 -4.16
C GLU A 180 13.53 12.89 -3.04
N LEU A 181 13.78 11.64 -3.44
CA LEU A 181 14.44 10.62 -2.61
C LEU A 181 15.91 10.58 -2.97
N TYR A 182 16.79 10.52 -1.96
CA TYR A 182 18.23 10.50 -2.16
C TYR A 182 18.83 9.18 -1.69
N TYR A 183 19.77 8.67 -2.48
CA TYR A 183 20.51 7.45 -2.21
C TYR A 183 22.00 7.68 -2.40
N THR A 184 22.76 7.47 -1.34
CA THR A 184 24.21 7.67 -1.27
C THR A 184 24.96 6.35 -1.44
N GLY A 185 26.22 6.43 -1.88
CA GLY A 185 27.12 5.27 -1.94
C GLY A 185 26.65 4.15 -2.89
N CYS A 186 25.87 4.50 -3.91
CA CYS A 186 25.30 3.53 -4.83
C CYS A 186 26.32 3.01 -5.85
N ALA A 187 26.47 1.68 -5.90
CA ALA A 187 27.37 0.99 -6.80
C ALA A 187 26.78 -0.35 -7.25
N LEU A 188 27.33 -0.90 -8.33
CA LEU A 188 26.96 -2.22 -8.85
C LEU A 188 28.03 -3.24 -8.55
N SER A 189 27.63 -4.42 -8.09
CA SER A 189 28.56 -5.54 -7.91
C SER A 189 29.17 -5.93 -9.28
N PRO A 190 30.50 -6.20 -9.37
CA PRO A 190 31.15 -6.45 -10.66
C PRO A 190 30.56 -7.61 -11.45
N LYS A 191 30.26 -8.73 -10.78
CA LYS A 191 29.82 -9.99 -11.45
C LYS A 191 28.32 -10.05 -11.71
N ARG A 192 27.51 -9.79 -10.67
CA ARG A 192 26.06 -10.00 -10.72
C ARG A 192 25.26 -8.75 -11.06
N GLN A 193 25.94 -7.59 -11.16
CA GLN A 193 25.29 -6.30 -11.36
C GLN A 193 24.17 -6.04 -10.33
N GLU A 194 24.32 -6.57 -9.12
CA GLU A 194 23.46 -6.28 -7.96
C GLU A 194 23.70 -4.84 -7.51
N LEU A 195 22.61 -4.11 -7.27
CA LEU A 195 22.67 -2.74 -6.78
C LEU A 195 22.82 -2.72 -5.26
N LYS A 196 23.80 -1.95 -4.79
CA LYS A 196 24.03 -1.71 -3.36
C LYS A 196 24.23 -0.22 -3.16
N CYS A 197 23.55 0.35 -2.18
CA CYS A 197 23.78 1.71 -1.68
C CYS A 197 24.22 1.64 -0.21
N GLU A 198 24.44 2.79 0.42
CA GLU A 198 24.96 2.89 1.78
C GLU A 198 24.21 2.00 2.79
N HIS A 199 22.87 2.01 2.73
CA HIS A 199 22.01 1.27 3.65
C HIS A 199 21.66 -0.16 3.22
N GLY A 200 22.34 -0.71 2.20
CA GLY A 200 22.22 -2.12 1.84
C GLY A 200 21.92 -2.38 0.38
N LYS A 201 21.47 -3.60 0.10
CA LYS A 201 21.11 -4.02 -1.27
C LYS A 201 19.76 -3.43 -1.65
N LEU A 202 19.67 -2.93 -2.88
CA LEU A 202 18.42 -2.48 -3.47
C LEU A 202 18.10 -3.33 -4.70
N TYR A 203 16.82 -3.56 -4.93
CA TYR A 203 16.28 -4.19 -6.14
C TYR A 203 14.96 -3.50 -6.49
N GLY A 204 14.48 -3.70 -7.72
CA GLY A 204 13.37 -2.92 -8.29
C GLY A 204 12.17 -2.77 -7.39
N ALA A 205 11.66 -3.89 -6.86
CA ALA A 205 10.47 -3.86 -6.02
C ALA A 205 10.67 -3.13 -4.67
N MET A 206 11.88 -3.18 -4.08
CA MET A 206 12.20 -2.40 -2.87
C MET A 206 12.32 -0.90 -3.16
N ILE A 207 12.86 -0.53 -4.32
CA ILE A 207 12.91 0.88 -4.73
C ILE A 207 11.48 1.40 -4.97
N VAL A 208 10.63 0.58 -5.61
CA VAL A 208 9.21 0.88 -5.80
C VAL A 208 8.48 1.02 -4.47
N GLU A 209 8.76 0.19 -3.47
CA GLU A 209 8.22 0.33 -2.11
C GLU A 209 8.58 1.70 -1.51
N ASN A 210 9.85 2.11 -1.58
CA ASN A 210 10.30 3.43 -1.10
C ASN A 210 9.56 4.58 -1.81
N ILE A 211 9.38 4.47 -3.14
CA ILE A 211 8.64 5.46 -3.94
C ILE A 211 7.19 5.53 -3.47
N VAL A 212 6.51 4.39 -3.33
CA VAL A 212 5.10 4.33 -2.96
C VAL A 212 4.88 4.88 -1.55
N GLN A 213 5.67 4.47 -0.56
CA GLN A 213 5.59 5.00 0.81
C GLN A 213 5.81 6.52 0.83
N SER A 214 6.71 7.01 -0.01
CA SER A 214 7.00 8.44 -0.12
C SER A 214 5.85 9.22 -0.74
N VAL A 215 5.23 8.70 -1.80
CA VAL A 215 4.03 9.32 -2.38
C VAL A 215 2.87 9.29 -1.39
N SER A 216 2.70 8.21 -0.62
CA SER A 216 1.70 8.13 0.44
C SER A 216 1.91 9.22 1.49
N ARG A 217 3.16 9.47 1.90
CA ARG A 217 3.49 10.57 2.83
C ARG A 217 3.16 11.95 2.25
N ASP A 218 3.35 12.16 0.95
CA ASP A 218 3.06 13.43 0.30
C ASP A 218 1.55 13.71 0.29
N LEU A 219 0.74 12.70 0.02
CA LEU A 219 -0.73 12.77 0.11
C LEU A 219 -1.20 13.04 1.54
N LEU A 220 -0.69 12.29 2.52
CA LEU A 220 -1.05 12.48 3.92
C LEU A 220 -0.79 13.92 4.38
N THR A 221 0.38 14.47 4.03
CA THR A 221 0.76 15.83 4.41
C THR A 221 -0.15 16.87 3.70
N TYR A 222 -0.52 16.61 2.45
CA TYR A 222 -1.48 17.44 1.71
C TYR A 222 -2.87 17.44 2.39
N TRP A 223 -3.39 16.28 2.78
CA TRP A 223 -4.69 16.17 3.44
C TRP A 223 -4.70 16.77 4.84
N ILE A 224 -3.64 16.55 5.64
CA ILE A 224 -3.50 17.18 6.96
C ILE A 224 -3.57 18.70 6.83
N ARG A 225 -2.79 19.28 5.90
CA ARG A 225 -2.79 20.73 5.67
C ARG A 225 -4.19 21.25 5.31
N LEU A 226 -4.88 20.61 4.36
CA LEU A 226 -6.23 21.01 3.97
C LEU A 226 -7.26 20.88 5.10
N THR A 227 -7.11 19.85 5.93
CA THR A 227 -7.98 19.61 7.08
C THR A 227 -7.80 20.71 8.13
N GLU A 228 -6.55 21.05 8.45
CA GLU A 228 -6.25 22.12 9.41
C GLU A 228 -6.61 23.52 8.89
N GLU A 229 -6.48 23.78 7.59
CA GLU A 229 -6.91 25.03 6.95
C GLU A 229 -8.42 25.29 7.08
N GLN A 230 -9.20 24.22 7.23
CA GLN A 230 -10.64 24.29 7.50
C GLN A 230 -10.97 24.37 9.00
N GLY A 231 -9.97 24.51 9.87
CA GLY A 231 -10.15 24.60 11.32
C GLY A 231 -10.38 23.25 12.01
N MET A 232 -10.33 22.13 11.27
CA MET A 232 -10.45 20.79 11.83
C MET A 232 -9.07 20.33 12.31
N LYS A 233 -8.83 20.45 13.61
CA LYS A 233 -7.50 20.17 14.18
C LYS A 233 -7.16 18.68 14.08
N VAL A 234 -6.06 18.35 13.40
CA VAL A 234 -5.47 17.01 13.41
C VAL A 234 -4.62 16.87 14.67
N VAL A 235 -5.01 15.98 15.58
CA VAL A 235 -4.32 15.78 16.86
C VAL A 235 -3.33 14.64 16.84
N MET A 236 -3.47 13.72 15.89
CA MET A 236 -2.60 12.56 15.70
C MET A 236 -2.70 12.07 14.27
N HIS A 237 -1.63 11.47 13.76
CA HIS A 237 -1.66 10.64 12.57
C HIS A 237 -0.83 9.38 12.82
N THR A 238 -1.30 8.23 12.36
CA THR A 238 -0.59 6.94 12.50
C THR A 238 -0.64 6.22 11.16
N TYR A 239 0.51 5.88 10.58
CA TYR A 239 0.57 5.42 9.18
C TYR A 239 -0.08 6.44 8.24
N ASP A 240 -1.12 6.03 7.52
CA ASP A 240 -1.96 6.75 6.57
C ASP A 240 -3.30 7.22 7.17
N GLU A 241 -3.48 7.06 8.48
CA GLU A 241 -4.65 7.49 9.25
C GLU A 241 -4.46 8.91 9.81
N THR A 242 -5.51 9.73 9.72
CA THR A 242 -5.63 11.00 10.44
C THR A 242 -6.65 10.90 11.57
N VAL A 243 -6.35 11.52 12.70
CA VAL A 243 -7.26 11.63 13.84
C VAL A 243 -7.45 13.10 14.18
N THR A 244 -8.70 13.56 14.05
CA THR A 244 -9.11 14.94 14.32
C THR A 244 -9.92 15.03 15.61
N LEU A 245 -9.85 16.20 16.25
CA LEU A 245 -10.66 16.51 17.42
C LEU A 245 -11.82 17.41 17.00
N LEU A 246 -13.04 16.86 17.02
CA LEU A 246 -14.23 17.50 16.43
C LEU A 246 -15.26 17.85 17.51
N PRO A 247 -15.82 19.08 17.53
CA PRO A 247 -16.95 19.40 18.40
C PRO A 247 -18.14 18.48 18.12
N GLU A 248 -18.80 17.99 19.16
CA GLU A 248 -19.86 16.96 19.04
C GLU A 248 -21.04 17.41 18.16
N ASP A 249 -21.40 18.69 18.21
CA ASP A 249 -22.51 19.29 17.47
C ASP A 249 -22.30 19.36 15.95
N THR A 250 -21.04 19.29 15.50
CA THR A 250 -20.63 19.43 14.10
C THR A 250 -19.83 18.24 13.59
N ALA A 251 -19.64 17.21 14.43
CA ALA A 251 -18.72 16.10 14.17
C ALA A 251 -19.03 15.32 12.89
N GLU A 252 -20.31 15.03 12.61
CA GLU A 252 -20.69 14.29 11.39
C GLU A 252 -20.38 15.08 10.12
N ALA A 253 -20.73 16.37 10.10
CA ALA A 253 -20.45 17.25 8.97
C ALA A 253 -18.93 17.40 8.73
N HIS A 254 -18.17 17.57 9.81
CA HIS A 254 -16.71 17.60 9.72
C HIS A 254 -16.11 16.27 9.27
N LEU A 255 -16.63 15.12 9.71
CA LEU A 255 -16.14 13.81 9.26
C LEU A 255 -16.32 13.65 7.75
N VAL A 256 -17.47 14.04 7.20
CA VAL A 256 -17.73 14.04 5.75
C VAL A 256 -16.74 14.95 5.03
N ALA A 257 -16.53 16.17 5.53
CA ALA A 257 -15.55 17.10 4.94
C ALA A 257 -14.13 16.55 4.94
N ILE A 258 -13.70 15.86 6.02
CA ILE A 258 -12.37 15.21 6.09
C ILE A 258 -12.28 14.05 5.10
N ALA A 259 -13.32 13.23 4.99
CA ALA A 259 -13.36 12.15 4.02
C ALA A 259 -13.26 12.67 2.57
N ASP A 260 -13.94 13.77 2.26
CA ASP A 260 -13.85 14.47 0.96
C ASP A 260 -12.45 15.05 0.73
N ILE A 261 -11.77 15.53 1.78
CA ILE A 261 -10.38 15.99 1.70
C ILE A 261 -9.45 14.82 1.41
N MET A 262 -9.57 13.70 2.14
CA MET A 262 -8.70 12.52 1.99
C MET A 262 -8.91 11.75 0.69
N THR A 263 -10.01 12.01 -0.01
CA THR A 263 -10.25 11.48 -1.37
C THR A 263 -9.91 12.48 -2.47
N ARG A 264 -9.39 13.67 -2.12
CA ARG A 264 -8.97 14.69 -3.08
C ARG A 264 -7.53 14.47 -3.55
N ASN A 265 -7.36 14.45 -4.86
CA ASN A 265 -6.06 14.45 -5.52
C ASN A 265 -5.46 15.86 -5.54
N PRO A 266 -4.20 16.07 -5.10
CA PRO A 266 -3.42 17.21 -5.57
C PRO A 266 -3.13 17.11 -7.07
N ASP A 267 -2.82 18.24 -7.72
CA ASP A 267 -2.62 18.38 -9.17
C ASP A 267 -1.68 17.33 -9.78
N TRP A 268 -0.65 16.91 -9.04
CA TRP A 268 0.34 15.94 -9.51
C TRP A 268 -0.13 14.47 -9.47
N SER A 269 -1.30 14.18 -8.89
CA SER A 269 -1.81 12.81 -8.67
C SER A 269 -3.11 12.51 -9.41
N GLU A 270 -3.42 13.27 -10.47
CA GLU A 270 -4.64 13.09 -11.24
C GLU A 270 -4.84 11.62 -11.68
N GLY A 271 -6.06 11.11 -11.46
CA GLY A 271 -6.45 9.75 -11.83
C GLY A 271 -6.05 8.65 -10.84
N LEU A 272 -5.32 8.95 -9.76
CA LEU A 272 -5.09 8.01 -8.64
C LEU A 272 -6.42 7.77 -7.90
N PRO A 273 -6.98 6.54 -7.91
CA PRO A 273 -8.28 6.28 -7.30
C PRO A 273 -8.14 6.22 -5.78
N LEU A 274 -8.34 7.34 -5.10
CA LEU A 274 -8.28 7.44 -3.63
C LEU A 274 -9.54 6.86 -2.97
N GLY A 275 -9.39 6.42 -1.73
CA GLY A 275 -10.49 5.91 -0.90
C GLY A 275 -10.17 6.13 0.58
N VAL A 276 -11.21 6.18 1.40
CA VAL A 276 -11.09 6.44 2.83
C VAL A 276 -12.15 5.64 3.59
N ASP A 277 -11.76 5.03 4.69
CA ASP A 277 -12.66 4.52 5.72
C ASP A 277 -12.69 5.55 6.85
N SER A 278 -13.87 5.90 7.36
CA SER A 278 -13.99 6.91 8.40
C SER A 278 -15.00 6.55 9.48
N GLY A 279 -14.81 7.08 10.69
CA GLY A 279 -15.71 6.86 11.81
C GLY A 279 -15.50 7.84 12.95
N LEU A 280 -16.58 8.06 13.72
CA LEU A 280 -16.54 8.84 14.96
C LEU A 280 -16.41 7.92 16.17
N SER A 281 -15.57 8.31 17.13
CA SER A 281 -15.48 7.59 18.39
C SER A 281 -14.98 8.48 19.52
N LYS A 282 -15.50 8.25 20.73
CA LYS A 282 -14.99 8.87 21.96
C LYS A 282 -13.59 8.41 22.33
N ARG A 283 -13.20 7.23 21.88
CA ARG A 283 -11.90 6.60 22.16
C ARG A 283 -11.20 6.29 20.86
N TYR A 284 -9.88 6.35 20.85
CA TYR A 284 -9.14 5.93 19.67
C TYR A 284 -9.35 4.43 19.45
N ILE A 285 -9.92 4.09 18.29
CA ILE A 285 -10.21 2.74 17.84
C ILE A 285 -9.50 2.49 16.50
N LYS A 286 -9.44 1.23 16.10
CA LYS A 286 -9.14 0.88 14.73
C LYS A 286 -10.48 0.75 13.99
N LEU A 287 -10.60 1.37 12.82
CA LEU A 287 -11.73 1.19 11.92
C LEU A 287 -11.76 -0.24 11.33
#